data_AF-A0A2S2NQ17-F1
#
_entry.id   AF-A0A2S2NQ17-F1
#
_cell.length_a   1.000
_cell.length_b   1.000
_cell.length_c   1.000
_cell.angle_alpha   90.00
_cell.angle_beta   90.00
_cell.angle_gamma   90.00
#
_symmetry.space_group_name_H-M   'P 1'
#
loop_
_entity.id
_entity.type
_entity.pdbx_description
1 polymer ?
#
loop_
_entity_poly.entity_id
_entity_poly.type
_entity_poly.pdbx_seq_one_letter_code
_entity_poly.pdbx_strand_id
1 'polypeptide(L)'
;KTIIHLEFTKMTQYIESIEHEQSVEESIDGNQINDTPLYKSSDFISKPIKSERCTIDENILQLHHSFGYDCCSKMFNICAADNHTILYAAGSYINMFDINDGQLSFRKSAGNG
;
A
#
# COMPACT_ATOMS: atom_id res chain seq x y z
N LYS A 1 -24.01 16.85 15.62
CA LYS A 1 -22.75 17.63 15.73
C LYS A 1 -21.69 16.94 16.60
N THR A 2 -22.06 16.20 17.66
CA THR A 2 -21.11 15.57 18.60
C THR A 2 -20.40 14.32 18.05
N ILE A 3 -21.08 13.49 17.26
CA ILE A 3 -20.51 12.22 16.75
C ILE A 3 -19.31 12.49 15.82
N ILE A 4 -19.47 13.45 14.91
CA ILE A 4 -18.41 13.82 13.96
C ILE A 4 -17.18 14.39 14.67
N HIS A 5 -17.39 15.16 15.74
CA HIS A 5 -16.32 15.70 16.56
C HIS A 5 -15.60 14.59 17.34
N LEU A 6 -16.33 13.58 17.81
CA LEU A 6 -15.76 12.44 18.53
C LEU A 6 -14.87 11.57 17.62
N GLU A 7 -15.32 11.32 16.39
CA GLU A 7 -14.54 10.58 15.39
C GLU A 7 -13.29 11.35 14.96
N PHE A 8 -13.39 12.67 14.82
CA PHE A 8 -12.25 13.53 14.50
C PHE A 8 -11.23 13.58 15.65
N THR A 9 -11.67 13.58 16.90
CA THR A 9 -10.75 13.55 18.05
C THR A 9 -10.05 12.20 18.20
N LYS A 10 -10.75 11.08 17.97
CA LYS A 10 -10.14 9.74 17.99
C LYS A 10 -9.11 9.57 16.87
N MET A 11 -9.42 10.12 15.70
CA MET A 11 -8.52 10.19 14.56
C MET A 11 -7.22 10.91 14.90
N THR A 12 -7.32 12.12 15.45
CA THR A 12 -6.14 12.92 15.79
C THR A 12 -5.27 12.19 16.81
N GLN A 13 -5.87 11.54 17.81
CA GLN A 13 -5.14 10.74 18.79
C GLN A 13 -4.44 9.52 18.17
N TYR A 14 -5.03 8.89 17.15
CA TYR A 14 -4.41 7.77 16.44
C TYR A 14 -3.23 8.22 15.58
N ILE A 15 -3.34 9.36 14.90
CA ILE A 15 -2.24 9.94 14.11
C ILE A 15 -1.08 10.33 15.04
N GLU A 16 -1.37 11.01 16.16
CA GLU A 16 -0.36 11.35 17.17
C GLU A 16 0.34 10.10 17.73
N SER A 17 -0.39 8.98 17.88
CA SER A 17 0.22 7.71 18.33
C SER A 17 1.19 7.09 17.31
N ILE A 18 0.88 7.22 16.01
CA ILE A 18 1.76 6.75 14.93
C ILE A 18 3.01 7.63 14.84
N GLU A 19 2.85 8.95 14.92
CA GLU A 19 3.96 9.91 14.92
C GLU A 19 4.87 9.69 16.15
N HIS A 20 4.29 9.34 17.30
CA HIS A 20 5.07 9.05 18.50
C HIS A 20 5.87 7.75 18.38
N GLU A 21 5.31 6.69 17.78
CA GLU A 21 6.04 5.45 17.47
C GLU A 21 7.17 5.68 16.44
N GLN A 22 6.97 6.55 15.45
CA GLN A 22 8.01 6.92 14.47
C GLN A 22 9.11 7.81 15.08
N SER A 23 8.77 8.69 16.04
CA SER A 23 9.74 9.60 16.68
C SER A 23 10.77 8.90 17.58
N VAL A 24 10.51 7.64 17.96
CA VAL A 24 11.42 6.86 18.83
C VAL A 24 12.56 6.21 18.02
N GLU A 25 12.48 6.16 16.68
CA GLU A 25 13.51 5.53 15.84
C GLU A 25 14.52 6.50 15.18
N GLU A 26 14.40 7.82 15.32
CA GLU A 26 15.40 8.77 14.79
C GLU A 26 16.40 9.24 15.86
N SER A 27 17.36 8.39 16.18
CA SER A 27 18.69 8.86 16.59
C SER A 27 19.78 7.94 16.05
N ILE A 28 19.95 7.95 14.73
CA ILE A 28 21.05 7.24 14.07
C ILE A 28 22.28 8.17 14.02
N ASP A 29 23.16 7.98 15.00
CA ASP A 29 24.56 8.42 14.98
C ASP A 29 25.27 7.86 13.73
N GLY A 30 26.01 8.71 13.04
CA GLY A 30 26.38 8.59 11.63
C GLY A 30 27.45 7.55 11.29
N ASN A 31 27.39 6.33 11.83
CA ASN A 31 28.41 5.32 11.57
C ASN A 31 27.95 3.85 11.66
N GLN A 32 26.74 3.52 11.20
CA GLN A 32 26.31 2.12 11.07
C GLN A 32 26.01 1.80 9.61
N ILE A 33 26.83 0.92 9.03
CA ILE A 33 26.62 0.32 7.71
C ILE A 33 25.30 -0.45 7.80
N ASN A 34 24.32 -0.01 7.01
CA ASN A 34 22.97 -0.52 7.00
C ASN A 34 22.95 -2.02 6.61
N ASP A 35 22.89 -2.91 7.59
CA ASP A 35 22.52 -4.33 7.42
C ASP A 35 21.00 -4.47 7.22
N THR A 36 20.36 -3.57 6.48
CA THR A 36 18.98 -3.79 6.04
C THR A 36 19.00 -4.84 4.92
N PRO A 37 18.39 -6.02 5.14
CA PRO A 37 18.36 -7.04 4.10
C PRO A 37 17.65 -6.48 2.87
N LEU A 38 18.32 -6.56 1.71
CA LEU A 38 17.78 -6.10 0.45
C LEU A 38 16.61 -7.01 0.03
N TYR A 39 15.39 -6.59 0.37
CA TYR A 39 14.18 -7.27 -0.09
C TYR A 39 13.92 -6.98 -1.56
N LYS A 40 13.79 -8.03 -2.38
CA LYS A 40 13.30 -7.90 -3.75
C LYS A 40 11.79 -8.10 -3.76
N SER A 41 11.06 -7.08 -4.22
CA SER A 41 9.59 -7.13 -4.33
C SER A 41 9.08 -8.35 -5.12
N SER A 42 9.86 -8.83 -6.10
CA SER A 42 9.54 -10.02 -6.90
C SER A 42 9.30 -11.28 -6.10
N ASP A 43 9.91 -11.39 -4.92
CA ASP A 43 9.93 -12.62 -4.13
C ASP A 43 8.62 -12.81 -3.36
N PHE A 44 7.83 -11.75 -3.23
CA PHE A 44 6.55 -11.73 -2.50
C PHE A 44 5.33 -11.70 -3.43
N ILE A 45 5.54 -11.91 -4.73
CA ILE A 45 4.46 -11.95 -5.72
C ILE A 45 4.03 -13.40 -5.93
N SER A 46 2.78 -13.70 -5.57
CA SER A 46 2.14 -14.97 -5.92
C SER A 46 1.92 -15.06 -7.43
N LYS A 47 2.51 -16.08 -8.07
CA LYS A 47 2.40 -16.32 -9.51
C LYS A 47 1.31 -17.36 -9.81
N PRO A 48 0.68 -17.30 -11.01
CA PRO A 48 -0.24 -18.36 -11.43
C PRO A 48 0.48 -19.71 -11.53
N ILE A 49 -0.18 -20.78 -11.11
CA ILE A 49 0.33 -22.15 -11.25
C ILE A 49 -0.08 -22.68 -12.63
N LYS A 50 0.89 -23.07 -13.45
CA LYS A 50 0.65 -23.68 -14.78
C LYS A 50 0.83 -25.19 -14.72
N SER A 51 -0.10 -25.92 -15.34
CA SER A 51 0.09 -27.34 -15.62
C SER A 51 1.03 -27.53 -16.82
N GLU A 52 1.68 -28.69 -16.91
CA GLU A 52 2.60 -29.01 -18.02
C GLU A 52 1.93 -28.96 -19.39
N ARG A 53 0.61 -29.14 -19.45
CA ARG A 53 -0.18 -29.10 -20.70
C ARG A 53 -0.74 -27.71 -21.00
N CYS A 54 -0.51 -26.71 -20.14
CA CYS A 54 -1.02 -25.37 -20.33
C CYS A 54 -0.29 -24.65 -21.47
N THR A 55 -1.00 -24.37 -22.55
CA THR A 55 -0.49 -23.64 -23.72
C THR A 55 -0.69 -22.13 -23.62
N ILE A 56 -1.33 -21.66 -22.55
CA ILE A 56 -1.64 -20.25 -22.33
C ILE A 56 -0.42 -19.54 -21.73
N ASP A 57 -0.08 -18.36 -22.25
CA ASP A 57 1.00 -17.53 -21.72
C ASP A 57 0.66 -16.94 -20.34
N GLU A 58 1.67 -16.60 -19.54
CA GLU A 58 1.44 -16.10 -18.17
C GLU A 58 0.75 -14.72 -18.13
N ASN A 59 0.96 -13.89 -19.14
CA ASN A 59 0.51 -12.49 -19.18
C ASN A 59 -0.56 -12.26 -20.25
N ILE A 60 -1.63 -13.05 -20.24
CA ILE A 60 -2.74 -12.87 -21.20
C ILE A 60 -3.61 -11.65 -20.94
N LEU A 61 -3.58 -11.11 -19.73
CA LEU A 61 -4.42 -9.98 -19.32
C LEU A 61 -3.54 -8.91 -18.69
N GLN A 62 -3.72 -7.67 -19.15
CA GLN A 62 -3.07 -6.49 -18.59
C GLN A 62 -4.13 -5.55 -18.02
N LEU A 63 -3.97 -5.20 -16.74
CA LEU A 63 -4.80 -4.18 -16.11
C LEU A 63 -4.20 -2.80 -16.42
N HIS A 64 -4.93 -1.98 -17.17
CA HIS A 64 -4.51 -0.61 -17.48
C HIS A 64 -5.05 0.39 -16.46
N HIS A 65 -6.32 0.25 -16.09
CA HIS A 65 -6.99 1.19 -15.20
C HIS A 65 -7.91 0.44 -14.25
N SER A 66 -7.89 0.86 -12.99
CA SER A 66 -8.88 0.51 -11.98
C SER A 66 -9.58 1.80 -11.58
N PHE A 67 -10.89 1.87 -11.78
CA PHE A 67 -11.70 3.04 -11.42
C PHE A 67 -12.48 2.73 -10.15
N GLY A 68 -12.35 3.60 -9.15
CA GLY A 68 -13.09 3.51 -7.90
C GLY A 68 -12.18 3.58 -6.68
N TYR A 69 -12.58 4.42 -5.74
CA TYR A 69 -12.03 4.51 -4.40
C TYR A 69 -13.22 4.34 -3.45
N ASP A 70 -13.19 3.32 -2.61
CA ASP A 70 -14.30 3.03 -1.71
C ASP A 70 -14.22 3.91 -0.46
N CYS A 71 -14.70 5.15 -0.57
CA CYS A 71 -14.78 6.09 0.56
C CYS A 71 -15.80 5.64 1.63
N CYS A 72 -16.79 4.83 1.25
CA CYS A 72 -18.02 4.67 2.02
C CYS A 72 -17.95 3.49 2.99
N SER A 73 -17.23 2.42 2.62
CA SER A 73 -17.16 1.18 3.42
C SER A 73 -15.89 1.06 4.25
N LYS A 74 -14.80 1.75 3.86
CA LYS A 74 -13.51 1.70 4.54
C LYS A 74 -13.02 3.11 4.85
N MET A 75 -13.13 3.53 6.11
CA MET A 75 -12.36 4.68 6.57
C MET A 75 -10.85 4.34 6.47
N PHE A 76 -10.01 5.27 6.03
CA PHE A 76 -8.54 5.12 5.92
C PHE A 76 -8.03 4.13 4.86
N ASN A 77 -8.71 4.01 3.72
CA ASN A 77 -8.22 3.19 2.60
C ASN A 77 -7.22 3.93 1.68
N ILE A 78 -6.66 5.07 2.10
CA ILE A 78 -5.59 5.81 1.43
C ILE A 78 -4.49 6.21 2.43
N CYS A 79 -3.23 6.08 2.04
CA CYS A 79 -2.08 6.56 2.81
C CYS A 79 -0.92 6.98 1.90
N ALA A 80 -0.01 7.80 2.41
CA ALA A 80 1.28 8.08 1.77
C ALA A 80 2.28 7.01 2.21
N ALA A 81 2.89 6.29 1.25
CA ALA A 81 3.96 5.33 1.55
C ALA A 81 5.33 6.00 1.64
N ASP A 82 5.51 7.07 0.88
CA ASP A 82 6.68 7.94 0.89
C ASP A 82 6.27 9.35 0.38
N ASN A 83 7.24 10.25 0.19
CA ASN A 83 6.99 11.64 -0.23
C ASN A 83 6.33 11.77 -1.61
N HIS A 84 6.36 10.72 -2.44
CA HIS A 84 5.91 10.74 -3.83
C HIS A 84 4.92 9.63 -4.17
N THR A 85 4.72 8.64 -3.29
CA THR A 85 3.87 7.47 -3.54
C THR A 85 2.63 7.47 -2.65
N ILE A 86 1.45 7.49 -3.27
CA ILE A 86 0.16 7.31 -2.62
C ILE A 86 -0.30 5.86 -2.81
N LEU A 87 -0.71 5.22 -1.72
CA LEU A 87 -1.33 3.90 -1.73
C LEU A 87 -2.81 4.01 -1.44
N TYR A 88 -3.65 3.27 -2.17
CA TYR A 88 -5.05 3.10 -1.79
C TYR A 88 -5.63 1.76 -2.22
N ALA A 89 -6.55 1.23 -1.42
CA ALA A 89 -7.23 -0.02 -1.72
C ALA A 89 -8.49 0.22 -2.58
N ALA A 90 -8.60 -0.53 -3.68
CA ALA A 90 -9.79 -0.61 -4.52
C ALA A 90 -10.10 -2.08 -4.85
N GLY A 91 -11.20 -2.59 -4.30
CA GLY A 91 -11.54 -4.01 -4.40
C GLY A 91 -10.44 -4.91 -3.83
N SER A 92 -9.96 -5.87 -4.62
CA SER A 92 -8.86 -6.78 -4.24
C SER A 92 -7.47 -6.27 -4.65
N TYR A 93 -7.36 -5.01 -5.06
CA TYR A 93 -6.10 -4.41 -5.49
C TYR A 93 -5.67 -3.27 -4.57
N ILE A 94 -4.37 -3.18 -4.35
CA ILE A 94 -3.67 -2.01 -3.84
C ILE A 94 -3.17 -1.25 -5.05
N ASN A 95 -3.57 0.01 -5.15
CA ASN A 95 -3.12 0.95 -6.17
C ASN A 95 -1.97 1.75 -5.59
N MET A 96 -0.89 1.89 -6.36
CA MET A 96 0.29 2.68 -6.01
C MET A 96 0.46 3.74 -7.07
N PHE A 97 0.25 5.00 -6.68
CA PHE A 97 0.32 6.15 -7.56
C PHE A 97 1.57 6.97 -7.24
N ASP A 98 2.45 7.10 -8.23
CA ASP A 98 3.60 8.00 -8.17
C ASP A 98 3.16 9.40 -8.62
N ILE A 99 3.29 10.38 -7.72
CA ILE A 99 2.88 11.76 -7.94
C ILE A 99 3.83 12.49 -8.91
N ASN A 100 5.12 12.11 -8.95
CA ASN A 100 6.11 12.78 -9.80
C ASN A 100 5.87 12.43 -11.26
N ASP A 101 5.73 11.13 -11.54
CA ASP A 101 5.64 10.61 -12.91
C ASP A 101 4.18 10.40 -13.36
N GLY A 102 3.21 10.53 -12.44
CA GLY A 102 1.80 10.24 -12.70
C GLY A 102 1.52 8.77 -12.99
N GLN A 103 2.45 7.88 -12.62
CA GLN A 103 2.40 6.48 -12.95
C GLN A 103 1.57 5.70 -11.93
N LEU A 104 0.72 4.80 -12.44
CA LEU A 104 -0.13 3.96 -11.61
C LEU A 104 0.30 2.50 -11.77
N SER A 105 0.62 1.87 -10.64
CA SER A 105 0.89 0.43 -10.57
C SER A 105 -0.05 -0.26 -9.60
N PHE A 106 -0.23 -1.56 -9.78
CA PHE A 106 -1.24 -2.33 -9.06
C PHE A 106 -0.64 -3.59 -8.47
N ARG A 107 -1.05 -3.91 -7.24
CA ARG A 107 -0.73 -5.18 -6.59
C ARG A 107 -2.01 -5.87 -6.15
N LYS A 108 -2.17 -7.14 -6.52
CA LYS A 108 -3.27 -7.95 -6.03
C LYS A 108 -3.03 -8.32 -4.58
N SER A 109 -4.04 -8.13 -3.73
CA SER A 109 -3.99 -8.56 -2.33
C SER A 109 -4.17 -10.08 -2.23
N ALA A 110 -3.58 -10.68 -1.19
CA ALA A 110 -3.69 -12.11 -0.90
C ALA A 110 -4.95 -12.48 -0.11
N GLY A 111 -5.80 -11.50 0.25
CA GLY A 111 -7.04 -11.72 0.99
C GLY A 111 -8.21 -12.12 0.09
N ASN A 112 -9.11 -12.95 0.60
CA ASN A 112 -10.45 -13.07 0.02
C ASN A 112 -11.16 -11.74 0.27
N GLY A 113 -11.56 -11.07 -0.82
CA GLY A 113 -12.34 -9.83 -0.75
C GLY A 113 -13.67 -10.03 -0.06
#